data_AF-A0A564WIY2-F1
#
_entry.id   AF-A0A564WIY2-F1
#
_cell.length_a   1.000
_cell.length_b   1.000
_cell.length_c   1.000
_cell.angle_alpha   90.00
_cell.angle_beta   90.00
_cell.angle_gamma   90.00
#
_symmetry.space_group_name_H-M   'P 1'
#
loop_
_entity.id
_entity.type
_entity.pdbx_description
1 polymer ?
#
loop_
_entity_poly.entity_id
_entity_poly.type
_entity_poly.pdbx_seq_one_letter_code
_entity_poly.pdbx_strand_id
1 'polypeptide(L)'
;MKTTSMCALRSLCAPRIRRFLTRLVVGSWLVLAIGPACAVALEPAQADDPIEIQADQGIEWRREDKIVFARGNARAVRGDLTVEARVLSARYRERADGTTEIWEVNADGDVRIASAAETLAGDRATFDLANSVLLLTGDRLRLESGDSVITAEESMEYATRARTLVATGNVHARQGEREVRAKRLKAFLRPANQAAAQNATGGSSRLRRIEAEGNVRIVTPNDVMRSDQAVYDLDAGVAQLTGAVKITRGETQLNGCTGEMDLKTGVSRLLACGGTANTGRVHGLIAPGAIKK
;
A
#
# COMPACT_ATOMS: atom_id res chain seq x y z
N MET A 1 -62.82 -52.96 -25.16
CA MET A 1 -63.11 -51.89 -24.16
C MET A 1 -61.87 -51.00 -24.12
N LYS A 2 -61.79 -49.76 -24.63
CA LYS A 2 -62.74 -48.69 -24.98
C LYS A 2 -62.21 -47.95 -26.24
N THR A 3 -63.11 -47.68 -27.21
CA THR A 3 -63.25 -46.50 -28.12
C THR A 3 -61.99 -45.83 -28.68
N THR A 4 -61.61 -45.93 -29.97
CA THR A 4 -62.17 -45.32 -31.22
C THR A 4 -62.23 -43.79 -31.24
N SER A 5 -61.45 -43.13 -32.12
CA SER A 5 -61.96 -42.03 -32.98
C SER A 5 -61.03 -41.71 -34.16
N MET A 6 -61.64 -41.71 -35.35
CA MET A 6 -61.13 -41.33 -36.68
C MET A 6 -61.25 -39.82 -36.94
N CYS A 7 -60.72 -39.40 -38.11
CA CYS A 7 -61.18 -38.29 -38.97
C CYS A 7 -60.89 -36.84 -38.50
N ALA A 8 -60.63 -35.83 -39.34
CA ALA A 8 -60.65 -35.68 -40.80
C ALA A 8 -59.90 -34.39 -41.22
N LEU A 9 -59.56 -34.31 -42.51
CA LEU A 9 -59.17 -33.13 -43.29
C LEU A 9 -60.16 -31.95 -43.16
N ARG A 10 -59.64 -30.71 -43.24
CA ARG A 10 -60.25 -29.48 -43.85
C ARG A 10 -59.17 -28.37 -43.86
N SER A 11 -58.59 -28.00 -44.99
CA SER A 11 -59.06 -27.02 -46.01
C SER A 11 -59.08 -25.55 -45.53
N LEU A 12 -58.16 -24.77 -46.10
CA LEU A 12 -58.22 -23.36 -46.54
C LEU A 12 -59.05 -22.35 -45.73
N CYS A 13 -58.39 -21.30 -45.23
CA CYS A 13 -58.86 -19.91 -45.37
C CYS A 13 -57.74 -18.90 -45.02
N ALA A 14 -57.31 -18.08 -45.98
CA ALA A 14 -56.69 -16.78 -45.71
C ALA A 14 -57.81 -15.75 -45.48
N PRO A 15 -57.61 -14.73 -44.61
CA PRO A 15 -57.67 -13.36 -45.14
C PRO A 15 -56.80 -12.31 -44.42
N ARG A 16 -56.32 -11.36 -45.24
CA ARG A 16 -56.19 -9.90 -45.08
C ARG A 16 -55.92 -9.25 -43.70
N ILE A 17 -54.79 -8.52 -43.68
CA ILE A 17 -54.61 -7.09 -43.30
C ILE A 17 -54.93 -6.69 -41.85
N ARG A 18 -53.90 -6.24 -41.11
CA ARG A 18 -53.87 -4.90 -40.50
C ARG A 18 -52.48 -4.50 -39.99
N ARG A 19 -52.05 -3.32 -40.43
CA ARG A 19 -50.83 -2.62 -40.05
C ARG A 19 -50.82 -2.35 -38.53
N PHE A 20 -49.76 -2.76 -37.85
CA PHE A 20 -49.38 -2.21 -36.55
C PHE A 20 -47.95 -1.69 -36.64
N LEU A 21 -47.82 -0.36 -36.63
CA LEU A 21 -46.56 0.35 -36.42
C LEU A 21 -46.03 -0.04 -35.02
N THR A 22 -44.94 -0.78 -34.99
CA THR A 22 -44.21 -1.04 -33.74
C THR A 22 -42.85 -0.35 -33.86
N ARG A 23 -42.65 0.66 -33.01
CA ARG A 23 -41.43 1.44 -32.86
C ARG A 23 -40.24 0.51 -32.58
N LEU A 24 -39.22 0.51 -33.44
CA LEU A 24 -37.95 -0.15 -33.14
C LEU A 24 -37.05 0.87 -32.44
N VAL A 25 -36.73 0.58 -31.18
CA VAL A 25 -35.82 1.35 -30.32
C VAL A 25 -34.38 1.11 -30.76
N VAL A 26 -33.63 2.20 -30.87
CA VAL A 26 -32.19 2.26 -31.13
C VAL A 26 -31.43 1.53 -30.01
N GLY A 27 -30.80 0.41 -30.31
CA GLY A 27 -29.83 -0.25 -29.44
C GLY A 27 -28.43 0.30 -29.70
N SER A 28 -28.10 1.43 -29.06
CA SER A 28 -26.76 2.00 -29.03
C SER A 28 -25.85 1.09 -28.19
N TRP A 29 -24.86 0.47 -28.83
CA TRP A 29 -23.82 -0.30 -28.14
C TRP A 29 -22.89 0.66 -27.42
N LEU A 30 -23.13 0.85 -26.12
CA LEU A 30 -22.18 1.49 -25.21
C LEU A 30 -21.11 0.45 -24.85
N VAL A 31 -20.01 0.43 -25.61
CA VAL A 31 -18.80 -0.28 -25.18
C VAL A 31 -18.19 0.54 -24.03
N LEU A 32 -18.44 0.12 -22.78
CA LEU A 32 -17.67 0.60 -21.64
C LEU A 32 -16.25 0.04 -21.77
N ALA A 33 -15.33 0.87 -22.25
CA ALA A 33 -13.91 0.62 -22.06
C ALA A 33 -13.60 0.84 -20.58
N ILE A 34 -13.62 -0.24 -19.78
CA ILE A 34 -13.04 -0.24 -18.45
C ILE A 34 -11.52 -0.30 -18.65
N GLY A 35 -10.90 0.86 -18.80
CA GLY A 35 -9.44 0.95 -18.67
C GLY A 35 -9.03 0.57 -17.25
N PRO A 36 -7.89 -0.11 -17.05
CA PRO A 36 -7.35 -0.28 -15.70
C PRO A 36 -6.98 1.12 -15.20
N ALA A 37 -7.67 1.57 -14.14
CA ALA A 37 -7.21 2.72 -13.38
C ALA A 37 -5.88 2.30 -12.72
N CYS A 38 -4.76 2.62 -13.38
CA CYS A 38 -3.44 2.46 -12.78
C CYS A 38 -3.35 3.40 -11.59
N ALA A 39 -3.21 2.83 -10.39
CA ALA A 39 -2.94 3.58 -9.19
C ALA A 39 -1.54 4.20 -9.30
N VAL A 40 -1.46 5.53 -9.41
CA VAL A 40 -0.19 6.27 -9.44
C VAL A 40 0.34 6.38 -8.01
N ALA A 41 1.50 5.77 -7.79
CA ALA A 41 2.21 5.77 -6.52
C ALA A 41 2.80 7.16 -6.22
N LEU A 42 3.34 7.37 -5.01
CA LEU A 42 4.38 8.40 -4.79
C LEU A 42 5.57 8.08 -5.71
N GLU A 43 5.48 8.54 -6.95
CA GLU A 43 6.59 8.70 -7.86
C GLU A 43 6.78 10.22 -8.01
N PRO A 44 8.02 10.68 -8.22
CA PRO A 44 8.18 12.06 -8.66
C PRO A 44 7.34 12.22 -9.94
N ALA A 45 6.34 13.12 -9.90
CA ALA A 45 5.59 13.50 -11.09
C ALA A 45 6.57 13.92 -12.18
N GLN A 46 6.17 13.75 -13.46
CA GLN A 46 7.06 13.97 -14.58
C GLN A 46 7.66 15.39 -14.50
N ALA A 47 8.95 15.50 -14.86
CA ALA A 47 9.70 16.75 -14.66
C ALA A 47 9.03 17.96 -15.32
N ASP A 48 8.25 17.71 -16.39
CA ASP A 48 7.56 18.69 -17.21
C ASP A 48 6.15 19.07 -16.71
N ASP A 49 5.61 18.37 -15.70
CA ASP A 49 4.31 18.74 -15.14
C ASP A 49 4.39 20.11 -14.45
N PRO A 50 3.48 21.05 -14.78
CA PRO A 50 3.46 22.36 -14.14
C PRO A 50 3.18 22.22 -12.65
N ILE A 51 3.81 23.08 -11.85
CA ILE A 51 3.55 23.18 -10.42
C ILE A 51 2.61 24.35 -10.19
N GLU A 52 1.46 24.09 -9.59
CA GLU A 52 0.58 25.12 -9.05
C GLU A 52 0.86 25.33 -7.56
N ILE A 53 0.97 26.58 -7.10
CA ILE A 53 1.22 26.92 -5.69
C ILE A 53 0.20 27.96 -5.24
N GLN A 54 -0.44 27.70 -4.11
CA GLN A 54 -1.42 28.58 -3.47
C GLN A 54 -1.04 28.78 -2.00
N ALA A 55 -1.29 29.98 -1.47
CA ALA A 55 -1.01 30.33 -0.07
C ALA A 55 -1.79 31.58 0.35
N ASP A 56 -2.30 31.59 1.58
CA ASP A 56 -3.16 32.66 2.10
C ASP A 56 -2.38 33.93 2.48
N GLN A 57 -1.16 33.77 3.01
CA GLN A 57 -0.31 34.88 3.47
C GLN A 57 0.71 35.31 2.41
N GLY A 58 0.67 34.70 1.23
CA GLY A 58 1.46 35.06 0.07
C GLY A 58 2.64 34.13 -0.23
N ILE A 59 3.25 34.41 -1.39
CA ILE A 59 4.41 33.70 -1.93
C ILE A 59 5.57 34.69 -2.00
N GLU A 60 6.69 34.34 -1.39
CA GLU A 60 7.89 35.19 -1.31
C GLU A 60 9.03 34.52 -2.09
N TRP A 61 9.58 35.23 -3.07
CA TRP A 61 10.74 34.78 -3.83
C TRP A 61 11.99 35.52 -3.36
N ARG A 62 12.92 34.81 -2.70
CA ARG A 62 14.19 35.37 -2.25
C ARG A 62 15.29 34.96 -3.22
N ARG A 63 15.53 35.81 -4.22
CA ARG A 63 16.43 35.51 -5.34
C ARG A 63 17.88 35.32 -4.90
N GLU A 64 18.37 36.18 -4.00
CA GLU A 64 19.74 36.11 -3.48
C GLU A 64 20.00 34.82 -2.70
N ASP A 65 19.02 34.39 -1.90
CA ASP A 65 19.08 33.16 -1.10
C ASP A 65 18.69 31.89 -1.86
N LYS A 66 18.24 32.04 -3.11
CA LYS A 66 17.77 30.97 -4.01
C LYS A 66 16.70 30.07 -3.38
N ILE A 67 15.69 30.70 -2.76
CA ILE A 67 14.58 30.01 -2.09
C ILE A 67 13.25 30.71 -2.35
N VAL A 68 12.19 29.92 -2.45
CA VAL A 68 10.80 30.38 -2.53
C VAL A 68 10.06 29.90 -1.29
N PHE A 69 9.20 30.75 -0.73
CA PHE A 69 8.31 30.42 0.38
C PHE A 69 6.85 30.64 -0.01
N ALA A 70 5.97 29.74 0.42
CA ALA A 70 4.53 29.89 0.38
C ALA A 70 4.00 29.73 1.81
N ARG A 71 3.27 30.72 2.34
CA ARG A 71 2.88 30.78 3.76
C ARG A 71 1.38 30.89 3.96
N GLY A 72 0.88 30.18 4.98
CA GLY A 72 -0.53 30.14 5.35
C GLY A 72 -1.29 29.19 4.46
N ASN A 73 -1.72 28.05 5.02
CA ASN A 73 -2.44 26.97 4.30
C ASN A 73 -1.83 26.69 2.92
N ALA A 74 -0.50 26.61 2.87
CA ALA A 74 0.24 26.50 1.63
C ALA A 74 -0.04 25.15 0.97
N ARG A 75 -0.36 25.19 -0.32
CA ARG A 75 -0.72 24.04 -1.13
C ARG A 75 0.05 24.06 -2.45
N ALA A 76 0.75 22.97 -2.75
CA ALA A 76 1.44 22.76 -4.01
C ALA A 76 0.88 21.52 -4.71
N VAL A 77 0.63 21.62 -6.02
CA VAL A 77 0.14 20.51 -6.85
C VAL A 77 1.04 20.33 -8.05
N ARG A 78 1.40 19.08 -8.35
CA ARG A 78 2.12 18.69 -9.57
C ARG A 78 1.59 17.33 -10.02
N GLY A 79 0.94 17.26 -11.17
CA GLY A 79 0.25 16.05 -11.61
C GLY A 79 -0.84 15.64 -10.60
N ASP A 80 -0.79 14.39 -10.11
CA ASP A 80 -1.67 13.88 -9.06
C ASP A 80 -1.15 14.11 -7.64
N LEU A 81 0.10 14.57 -7.50
CA LEU A 81 0.73 14.83 -6.21
C LEU A 81 0.28 16.19 -5.66
N THR A 82 -0.29 16.17 -4.47
CA THR A 82 -0.63 17.35 -3.67
C THR A 82 0.19 17.36 -2.39
N VAL A 83 0.79 18.51 -2.07
CA VAL A 83 1.48 18.76 -0.80
C VAL A 83 0.82 19.95 -0.11
N GLU A 84 0.38 19.77 1.13
CA GLU A 84 -0.26 20.77 1.97
C GLU A 84 0.52 20.92 3.27
N ALA A 85 0.70 22.16 3.73
CA ALA A 85 1.35 22.48 5.01
C ALA A 85 1.02 23.91 5.45
N ARG A 86 1.45 24.31 6.66
CA ARG A 86 1.41 25.73 7.06
C ARG A 86 2.39 26.56 6.24
N VAL A 87 3.58 26.02 5.98
CA VAL A 87 4.61 26.67 5.16
C VAL A 87 5.22 25.65 4.20
N LEU A 88 5.27 25.99 2.91
CA LEU A 88 6.09 25.30 1.94
C LEU A 88 7.29 26.16 1.57
N SER A 89 8.46 25.54 1.39
CA SER A 89 9.62 26.21 0.82
C SER A 89 10.34 25.32 -0.19
N ALA A 90 10.94 25.95 -1.20
CA ALA A 90 11.65 25.24 -2.25
C ALA A 90 12.99 25.93 -2.52
N ARG A 91 14.09 25.18 -2.41
CA ARG A 91 15.43 25.66 -2.77
C ARG A 91 15.70 25.33 -4.23
N TYR A 92 16.27 26.30 -4.92
CA TYR A 92 16.60 26.15 -6.32
C TYR A 92 18.05 26.51 -6.64
N ARG A 93 18.51 26.12 -7.82
CA ARG A 93 19.80 26.50 -8.40
C ARG A 93 19.63 26.78 -9.89
N GLU A 94 20.50 27.63 -10.42
CA GLU A 94 20.58 27.87 -11.85
C GLU A 94 21.49 26.81 -12.48
N ARG A 95 21.06 26.24 -13.60
CA ARG A 95 21.83 25.32 -14.42
C ARG A 95 22.65 26.10 -15.45
N ALA A 96 23.63 25.43 -16.04
CA ALA A 96 24.52 26.03 -17.06
C ALA A 96 23.78 26.52 -18.32
N ASP A 97 22.59 25.98 -18.59
CA ASP A 97 21.71 26.37 -19.68
C ASP A 97 20.80 27.58 -19.33
N GLY A 98 20.96 28.16 -18.14
CA GLY A 98 20.14 29.27 -17.65
C GLY A 98 18.78 28.85 -17.07
N THR A 99 18.45 27.56 -17.06
CA THR A 99 17.21 27.07 -16.44
C THR A 99 17.35 26.99 -14.92
N THR A 100 16.23 27.05 -14.22
CA THR A 100 16.18 26.88 -12.77
C THR A 100 15.79 25.44 -12.41
N GLU A 101 16.48 24.85 -11.45
CA GLU A 101 16.23 23.53 -10.89
C GLU A 101 15.88 23.63 -9.41
N ILE A 102 14.71 23.13 -9.02
CA ILE A 102 14.40 22.89 -7.60
C ILE A 102 15.09 21.59 -7.20
N TRP A 103 15.87 21.62 -6.11
CA TRP A 103 16.61 20.45 -5.63
C TRP A 103 16.17 19.99 -4.23
N GLU A 104 15.50 20.86 -3.46
CA GLU A 104 14.92 20.52 -2.16
C GLU A 104 13.58 21.22 -2.00
N VAL A 105 12.60 20.48 -1.46
CA VAL A 105 11.30 21.02 -1.05
C VAL A 105 11.10 20.68 0.43
N ASN A 106 10.69 21.66 1.24
CA ASN A 106 10.36 21.48 2.64
C ASN A 106 8.91 21.88 2.90
N ALA A 107 8.23 21.11 3.73
CA ALA A 107 6.88 21.36 4.22
C ALA A 107 6.92 21.36 5.74
N ASP A 108 6.40 22.41 6.38
CA ASP A 108 6.41 22.58 7.83
C ASP A 108 5.02 22.92 8.37
N GLY A 109 4.62 22.17 9.40
CA GLY A 109 3.35 22.30 10.11
C GLY A 109 2.20 21.60 9.40
N ASP A 110 1.56 20.65 10.10
CA ASP A 110 0.38 19.90 9.65
C ASP A 110 0.52 19.36 8.21
N VAL A 111 1.65 18.72 7.93
CA VAL A 111 1.98 18.28 6.57
C VAL A 111 1.07 17.16 6.13
N ARG A 112 0.51 17.30 4.94
CA ARG A 112 -0.23 16.25 4.23
C ARG A 112 0.29 16.13 2.80
N ILE A 113 0.69 14.93 2.41
CA ILE A 113 1.13 14.61 1.04
C ILE A 113 0.16 13.57 0.50
N ALA A 114 -0.45 13.82 -0.65
CA ALA A 114 -1.42 12.91 -1.25
C ALA A 114 -1.08 12.66 -2.72
N SER A 115 -1.18 11.41 -3.17
CA SER A 115 -1.22 11.02 -4.58
C SER A 115 -2.50 10.23 -4.86
N ALA A 116 -2.66 9.71 -6.08
CA ALA A 116 -3.80 8.85 -6.40
C ALA A 116 -3.84 7.55 -5.56
N ALA A 117 -2.68 7.04 -5.12
CA ALA A 117 -2.59 5.76 -4.42
C ALA A 117 -2.51 5.86 -2.90
N GLU A 118 -1.98 6.96 -2.35
CA GLU A 118 -1.61 7.01 -0.94
C GLU A 118 -1.64 8.43 -0.35
N THR A 119 -1.75 8.51 0.97
CA THR A 119 -1.66 9.76 1.72
C THR A 119 -0.68 9.58 2.87
N LEU A 120 0.21 10.55 3.05
CA LEU A 120 1.09 10.67 4.21
C LEU A 120 0.74 11.91 5.02
N ALA A 121 0.91 11.80 6.32
CA ALA A 121 0.76 12.90 7.27
C ALA A 121 1.91 12.91 8.27
N GLY A 122 2.32 14.11 8.68
CA GLY A 122 3.36 14.35 9.67
C GLY A 122 3.47 15.83 10.03
N ASP A 123 4.47 16.20 10.83
CA ASP A 123 4.66 17.60 11.24
C ASP A 123 5.59 18.35 10.29
N ARG A 124 6.56 17.65 9.71
CA ARG A 124 7.49 18.17 8.71
C ARG A 124 7.75 17.12 7.63
N ALA A 125 7.96 17.58 6.40
CA ALA A 125 8.51 16.77 5.33
C ALA A 125 9.63 17.51 4.60
N THR A 126 10.69 16.79 4.25
CA THR A 126 11.75 17.26 3.36
C THR A 126 11.85 16.30 2.19
N PHE A 127 11.80 16.81 0.97
CA PHE A 127 12.06 16.05 -0.23
C PHE A 127 13.36 16.53 -0.88
N ASP A 128 14.41 15.73 -0.73
CA ASP A 128 15.66 15.90 -1.45
C ASP A 128 15.50 15.29 -2.84
N LEU A 129 15.32 16.15 -3.85
CA LEU A 129 15.11 15.74 -5.24
C LEU A 129 16.40 15.22 -5.87
N ALA A 130 17.57 15.69 -5.41
CA ALA A 130 18.87 15.26 -5.92
C ALA A 130 19.14 13.78 -5.54
N ASN A 131 18.86 13.43 -4.29
CA ASN A 131 19.01 12.08 -3.76
C ASN A 131 17.74 11.22 -3.94
N SER A 132 16.61 11.85 -4.27
CA SER A 132 15.30 11.21 -4.42
C SER A 132 14.86 10.54 -3.11
N VAL A 133 14.91 11.29 -2.01
CA VAL A 133 14.56 10.83 -0.66
C VAL A 133 13.57 11.80 -0.04
N LEU A 134 12.38 11.30 0.28
CA LEU A 134 11.37 11.97 1.08
C LEU A 134 11.54 11.55 2.54
N LEU A 135 11.67 12.50 3.46
CA LEU A 135 11.73 12.28 4.90
C LEU A 135 10.56 12.99 5.58
N LEU A 136 9.73 12.25 6.31
CA LEU A 136 8.71 12.79 7.20
C LEU A 136 9.13 12.61 8.66
N THR A 137 8.91 13.62 9.48
CA THR A 137 9.19 13.61 10.93
C THR A 137 8.06 14.26 11.72
N GLY A 138 7.94 13.91 13.00
CA GLY A 138 6.90 14.41 13.88
C GLY A 138 6.29 13.32 14.77
N ASP A 139 5.33 13.71 15.62
CA ASP A 139 4.85 12.85 16.70
C ASP A 139 3.74 11.87 16.26
N ARG A 140 3.18 12.05 15.05
CA ARG A 140 2.04 11.28 14.54
C ARG A 140 2.18 10.99 13.06
N LEU A 141 3.26 10.31 12.70
CA LEU A 141 3.50 9.94 11.32
C LEU A 141 2.51 8.88 10.89
N ARG A 142 1.94 9.07 9.71
CA ARG A 142 0.91 8.18 9.19
C ARG A 142 1.00 8.06 7.67
N LEU A 143 1.00 6.83 7.18
CA LEU A 143 0.84 6.51 5.78
C LEU A 143 -0.42 5.67 5.62
N GLU A 144 -1.27 6.05 4.67
CA GLU A 144 -2.43 5.29 4.24
C GLU A 144 -2.33 4.92 2.78
N SER A 145 -2.62 3.65 2.46
CA SER A 145 -2.82 3.25 1.08
C SER A 145 -3.78 2.06 1.00
N GLY A 146 -4.96 2.29 0.41
CA GLY A 146 -6.04 1.30 0.41
C GLY A 146 -6.53 0.93 1.80
N ASP A 147 -6.52 -0.37 2.10
CA ASP A 147 -6.89 -0.93 3.39
C ASP A 147 -5.74 -0.94 4.42
N SER A 148 -4.58 -0.43 4.02
CA SER A 148 -3.34 -0.47 4.79
C SER A 148 -3.03 0.87 5.44
N VAL A 149 -2.64 0.83 6.71
CA VAL A 149 -2.23 2.00 7.51
C VAL A 149 -0.90 1.67 8.20
N ILE A 150 0.08 2.57 8.11
CA ILE A 150 1.33 2.50 8.86
C ILE A 150 1.43 3.75 9.72
N THR A 151 1.74 3.60 11.01
CA THR A 151 2.06 4.72 11.90
C THR A 151 3.45 4.56 12.49
N ALA A 152 4.10 5.69 12.79
CA ALA A 152 5.41 5.75 13.43
C ALA A 152 5.53 7.02 14.28
N GLU A 153 6.51 7.05 15.18
CA GLU A 153 6.68 8.12 16.18
C GLU A 153 8.00 8.90 16.03
N GLU A 154 8.93 8.47 15.17
CA GLU A 154 10.18 9.21 14.92
C GLU A 154 10.29 9.68 13.46
N SER A 155 10.28 8.74 12.50
CA SER A 155 10.48 9.07 11.09
C SER A 155 9.83 8.09 10.12
N MET A 156 9.51 8.59 8.92
CA MET A 156 9.22 7.79 7.73
C MET A 156 10.06 8.31 6.57
N GLU A 157 10.96 7.49 6.07
CA GLU A 157 11.83 7.78 4.93
C GLU A 157 11.41 6.97 3.72
N TYR A 158 11.19 7.61 2.58
CA TYR A 158 10.91 6.97 1.32
C TYR A 158 11.94 7.35 0.26
N ALA A 159 12.82 6.39 -0.04
CA ALA A 159 13.81 6.52 -1.10
C ALA A 159 13.21 6.04 -2.43
N THR A 160 12.81 6.98 -3.28
CA THR A 160 12.05 6.68 -4.52
C THR A 160 12.87 5.87 -5.52
N ARG A 161 14.15 6.18 -5.72
CA ARG A 161 15.04 5.40 -6.61
C ARG A 161 15.22 3.95 -6.12
N ALA A 162 15.46 3.79 -4.82
CA ALA A 162 15.64 2.49 -4.18
C ALA A 162 14.30 1.75 -3.93
N ARG A 163 13.17 2.42 -4.11
CA ARG A 163 11.81 1.91 -3.85
C ARG A 163 11.70 1.28 -2.47
N THR A 164 12.21 2.00 -1.47
CA THR A 164 12.29 1.52 -0.09
C THR A 164 11.64 2.54 0.83
N LEU A 165 10.73 2.07 1.68
CA LEU A 165 10.13 2.83 2.78
C LEU A 165 10.72 2.33 4.10
N VAL A 166 11.17 3.23 4.96
CA VAL A 166 11.64 2.92 6.32
C VAL A 166 10.83 3.74 7.30
N ALA A 167 10.11 3.06 8.20
CA ALA A 167 9.44 3.67 9.33
C ALA A 167 10.21 3.35 10.62
N THR A 168 10.38 4.33 11.50
CA THR A 168 11.14 4.21 12.75
C THR A 168 10.37 4.83 13.92
N GLY A 169 10.47 4.21 15.09
CA GLY A 169 9.81 4.65 16.31
C GLY A 169 8.42 4.03 16.44
N ASN A 170 8.27 3.06 17.35
CA ASN A 170 7.00 2.40 17.70
C ASN A 170 6.07 2.13 16.51
N VAL A 171 6.63 1.52 15.46
CA VAL A 171 5.94 1.31 14.20
C VAL A 171 4.76 0.37 14.40
N HIS A 172 3.60 0.75 13.87
CA HIS A 172 2.41 -0.09 13.81
C HIS A 172 1.84 -0.08 12.39
N ALA A 173 1.95 -1.22 11.71
CA ALA A 173 1.36 -1.45 10.41
C ALA A 173 0.12 -2.34 10.55
N ARG A 174 -0.98 -1.95 9.92
CA ARG A 174 -2.24 -2.70 9.90
C ARG A 174 -2.74 -2.84 8.48
N GLN A 175 -3.17 -4.04 8.12
CA GLN A 175 -3.88 -4.33 6.87
C GLN A 175 -5.02 -5.29 7.16
N GLY A 176 -6.27 -4.83 7.00
CA GLY A 176 -7.45 -5.60 7.43
C GLY A 176 -7.35 -5.98 8.92
N GLU A 177 -7.42 -7.28 9.21
CA GLU A 177 -7.28 -7.89 10.55
C GLU A 177 -5.83 -8.24 10.93
N ARG A 178 -4.85 -7.98 10.04
CA ARG A 178 -3.44 -8.27 10.27
C ARG A 178 -2.73 -7.04 10.81
N GLU A 179 -1.88 -7.25 11.81
CA GLU A 179 -1.08 -6.19 12.42
C GLU A 179 0.38 -6.61 12.57
N VAL A 180 1.29 -5.65 12.40
CA VAL A 180 2.72 -5.78 12.71
C VAL A 180 3.12 -4.61 13.58
N ARG A 181 3.75 -4.89 14.72
CA ARG A 181 4.42 -3.90 15.57
C ARG A 181 5.91 -4.18 15.64
N ALA A 182 6.73 -3.15 15.58
CA ALA A 182 8.19 -3.22 15.65
C ALA A 182 8.80 -1.87 16.04
N LYS A 183 10.08 -1.84 16.40
CA LYS A 183 10.81 -0.56 16.57
C LYS A 183 11.11 0.10 15.22
N ARG A 184 11.41 -0.71 14.21
CA ARG A 184 11.70 -0.27 12.84
C ARG A 184 11.07 -1.23 11.84
N LEU A 185 10.56 -0.68 10.74
CA LEU A 185 10.00 -1.45 9.63
C LEU A 185 10.57 -0.91 8.33
N LYS A 186 11.10 -1.81 7.49
CA LYS A 186 11.58 -1.51 6.14
C LYS A 186 10.77 -2.29 5.12
N ALA A 187 10.17 -1.60 4.18
CA ALA A 187 9.39 -2.18 3.10
C ALA A 187 10.08 -1.94 1.75
N PHE A 188 10.15 -2.98 0.93
CA PHE A 188 10.65 -2.93 -0.43
C PHE A 188 9.48 -2.99 -1.41
N LEU A 189 9.43 -2.05 -2.35
CA LEU A 189 8.32 -1.90 -3.28
C LEU A 189 8.70 -2.33 -4.71
N ARG A 190 7.70 -2.83 -5.44
CA ARG A 190 7.67 -2.97 -6.90
C ARG A 190 7.53 -1.58 -7.53
N PRO A 191 8.02 -1.38 -8.77
CA PRO A 191 7.67 -0.17 -9.52
C PRO A 191 6.15 -0.09 -9.73
N ALA A 192 5.61 1.13 -9.87
CA ALA A 192 4.16 1.34 -9.94
C ALA A 192 3.50 0.59 -11.10
N ASN A 193 4.17 0.49 -12.25
CA ASN A 193 3.73 -0.25 -13.42
C ASN A 193 3.78 -1.79 -13.30
N GLN A 194 4.30 -2.31 -12.18
CA GLN A 194 4.35 -3.75 -11.86
C GLN A 194 3.62 -4.04 -10.55
N ALA A 195 2.62 -3.23 -10.20
CA ALA A 195 1.64 -3.56 -9.19
C ALA A 195 1.02 -4.94 -9.52
N ALA A 196 0.91 -5.82 -8.52
CA ALA A 196 0.42 -7.17 -8.74
C ALA A 196 -1.00 -7.14 -9.33
N ALA A 197 -1.15 -7.75 -10.52
CA ALA A 197 -2.45 -8.05 -11.10
C ALA A 197 -3.07 -9.22 -10.31
N GLN A 198 -3.71 -8.92 -9.17
CA GLN A 198 -4.81 -9.66 -8.50
C GLN A 198 -4.80 -9.44 -6.98
N ASN A 199 -5.98 -9.08 -6.43
CA ASN A 199 -6.40 -9.16 -5.03
C ASN A 199 -5.65 -8.35 -3.94
N ALA A 200 -4.91 -7.29 -4.30
CA ALA A 200 -4.47 -6.29 -3.33
C ALA A 200 -5.20 -4.96 -3.60
N THR A 201 -6.26 -4.70 -2.83
CA THR A 201 -6.92 -3.39 -2.79
C THR A 201 -6.00 -2.36 -2.13
N GLY A 202 -5.47 -1.44 -2.94
CA GLY A 202 -4.55 -0.37 -2.55
C GLY A 202 -3.14 -0.84 -2.15
N GLY A 203 -2.32 0.07 -1.63
CA GLY A 203 -0.84 0.08 -1.68
C GLY A 203 -0.06 -1.19 -1.31
N SER A 204 -0.71 -2.18 -0.71
CA SER A 204 -0.23 -3.56 -0.61
C SER A 204 0.15 -4.19 -1.96
N SER A 205 -0.44 -3.76 -3.08
CA SER A 205 -0.15 -4.31 -4.42
C SER A 205 1.31 -4.12 -4.88
N ARG A 206 2.01 -3.10 -4.36
CA ARG A 206 3.42 -2.86 -4.69
C ARG A 206 4.39 -3.51 -3.71
N LEU A 207 3.95 -4.11 -2.61
CA LEU A 207 4.88 -4.62 -1.61
C LEU A 207 5.54 -5.93 -2.07
N ARG A 208 6.88 -6.00 -2.02
CA ARG A 208 7.66 -7.23 -2.28
C ARG A 208 8.17 -7.90 -1.02
N ARG A 209 8.68 -7.11 -0.10
CA ARG A 209 9.33 -7.61 1.11
C ARG A 209 9.15 -6.63 2.25
N ILE A 210 8.93 -7.16 3.45
CA ILE A 210 8.95 -6.40 4.70
C ILE A 210 10.05 -6.98 5.58
N GLU A 211 10.81 -6.10 6.21
CA GLU A 211 11.73 -6.41 7.30
C GLU A 211 11.28 -5.62 8.53
N ALA A 212 11.02 -6.31 9.63
CA ALA A 212 10.61 -5.74 10.91
C ALA A 212 11.68 -6.07 11.96
N GLU A 213 12.04 -5.08 12.76
CA GLU A 213 13.15 -5.19 13.72
C GLU A 213 12.78 -4.59 15.08
N GLY A 214 13.18 -5.30 16.14
CA GLY A 214 13.05 -4.89 17.52
C GLY A 214 11.65 -5.18 18.08
N ASN A 215 11.57 -6.13 19.01
CA ASN A 215 10.34 -6.53 19.71
C ASN A 215 9.16 -6.76 18.75
N VAL A 216 9.41 -7.50 17.68
CA VAL A 216 8.42 -7.72 16.63
C VAL A 216 7.24 -8.48 17.19
N ARG A 217 6.03 -7.98 16.93
CA ARG A 217 4.77 -8.65 17.23
C ARG A 217 3.88 -8.63 16.00
N ILE A 218 3.54 -9.82 15.50
CA ILE A 218 2.65 -10.00 14.38
C ILE A 218 1.35 -10.61 14.89
N VAL A 219 0.22 -10.06 14.47
CA VAL A 219 -1.12 -10.57 14.74
C VAL A 219 -1.79 -10.89 13.42
N THR A 220 -2.37 -12.07 13.34
CA THR A 220 -3.28 -12.49 12.28
C THR A 220 -4.60 -12.94 12.93
N PRO A 221 -5.65 -13.25 12.15
CA PRO A 221 -6.92 -13.72 12.73
C PRO A 221 -6.78 -14.94 13.64
N ASN A 222 -5.76 -15.78 13.41
CA ASN A 222 -5.59 -17.05 14.12
C ASN A 222 -4.35 -17.07 15.03
N ASP A 223 -3.38 -16.19 14.81
CA ASP A 223 -2.04 -16.31 15.36
C ASP A 223 -1.53 -15.01 15.99
N VAL A 224 -0.81 -15.15 17.09
CA VAL A 224 0.06 -14.10 17.63
C VAL A 224 1.50 -14.61 17.64
N MET A 225 2.36 -13.94 16.90
CA MET A 225 3.77 -14.27 16.76
C MET A 225 4.62 -13.15 17.38
N ARG A 226 5.71 -13.53 18.06
CA ARG A 226 6.70 -12.62 18.62
C ARG A 226 8.09 -13.08 18.24
N SER A 227 8.98 -12.12 17.98
CA SER A 227 10.39 -12.35 17.68
C SER A 227 11.22 -11.07 17.84
N ASP A 228 12.54 -11.17 17.72
CA ASP A 228 13.41 -9.98 17.67
C ASP A 228 13.40 -9.35 16.28
N GLN A 229 13.34 -10.17 15.23
CA GLN A 229 13.22 -9.74 13.85
C GLN A 229 12.22 -10.61 13.08
N ALA A 230 11.66 -10.05 12.02
CA ALA A 230 10.86 -10.80 11.07
C ALA A 230 11.10 -10.30 9.65
N VAL A 231 11.17 -11.23 8.71
CA VAL A 231 11.27 -10.96 7.29
C VAL A 231 10.09 -11.65 6.62
N TYR A 232 9.35 -10.91 5.81
CA TYR A 232 8.31 -11.49 4.96
C TYR A 232 8.61 -11.17 3.51
N ASP A 233 8.85 -12.21 2.71
CA ASP A 233 9.00 -12.13 1.27
C ASP A 233 7.66 -12.50 0.61
N LEU A 234 6.99 -11.51 0.02
CA LEU A 234 5.67 -11.68 -0.59
C LEU A 234 5.77 -12.40 -1.93
N ASP A 235 6.87 -12.25 -2.66
CA ASP A 235 7.10 -12.94 -3.94
C ASP A 235 7.29 -14.44 -3.71
N ALA A 236 8.12 -14.80 -2.72
CA ALA A 236 8.32 -16.17 -2.29
C ALA A 236 7.10 -16.72 -1.52
N GLY A 237 6.35 -15.86 -0.84
CA GLY A 237 5.29 -16.26 0.09
C GLY A 237 5.82 -16.86 1.38
N VAL A 238 7.03 -16.47 1.80
CA VAL A 238 7.73 -17.05 2.95
C VAL A 238 7.99 -15.98 4.00
N ALA A 239 7.55 -16.25 5.23
CA ALA A 239 7.87 -15.46 6.42
C ALA A 239 8.91 -16.19 7.27
N GLN A 240 9.89 -15.44 7.77
CA GLN A 240 10.93 -15.90 8.68
C GLN A 240 10.94 -15.02 9.92
N LEU A 241 10.93 -15.63 11.09
CA LEU A 241 10.97 -15.00 12.41
C LEU A 241 12.28 -15.44 13.05
N THR A 242 13.05 -14.52 13.61
CA THR A 242 14.33 -14.84 14.27
C THR A 242 14.45 -14.14 15.61
N GLY A 243 15.08 -14.84 16.56
CA GLY A 243 15.30 -14.35 17.93
C GLY A 243 14.05 -14.49 18.80
N ALA A 244 14.17 -15.25 19.89
CA ALA A 244 13.12 -15.47 20.90
C ALA A 244 11.71 -15.74 20.30
N VAL A 245 11.62 -16.63 19.31
CA VAL A 245 10.39 -16.85 18.56
C VAL A 245 9.34 -17.52 19.44
N LYS A 246 8.18 -16.88 19.56
CA LYS A 246 7.00 -17.43 20.23
C LYS A 246 5.77 -17.28 19.35
N ILE A 247 5.13 -18.40 19.04
CA ILE A 247 3.90 -18.48 18.24
C ILE A 247 2.77 -18.97 19.16
N THR A 248 1.64 -18.28 19.16
CA THR A 248 0.46 -18.65 19.94
C THR A 248 -0.74 -18.75 19.01
N ARG A 249 -1.42 -19.91 19.02
CA ARG A 249 -2.62 -20.21 18.23
C ARG A 249 -3.68 -20.82 19.14
N GLY A 250 -4.72 -20.08 19.48
CA GLY A 250 -5.66 -20.48 20.52
C GLY A 250 -4.92 -20.79 21.83
N GLU A 251 -5.07 -22.02 22.32
CA GLU A 251 -4.38 -22.53 23.52
C GLU A 251 -3.02 -23.18 23.23
N THR A 252 -2.61 -23.25 21.96
CA THR A 252 -1.31 -23.82 21.55
C THR A 252 -0.22 -22.76 21.60
N GLN A 253 0.92 -23.09 22.20
CA GLN A 253 2.09 -22.23 22.24
C GLN A 253 3.32 -22.98 21.74
N LEU A 254 4.04 -22.39 20.79
CA LEU A 254 5.28 -22.90 20.24
C LEU A 254 6.41 -21.90 20.51
N ASN A 255 7.55 -22.36 21.04
CA ASN A 255 8.71 -21.54 21.34
C ASN A 255 9.97 -22.14 20.68
N GLY A 256 10.74 -21.30 20.01
CA GLY A 256 11.96 -21.69 19.30
C GLY A 256 12.84 -20.48 18.98
N CYS A 257 13.86 -20.68 18.15
CA CYS A 257 14.81 -19.62 17.83
C CYS A 257 14.59 -19.01 16.45
N THR A 258 14.15 -19.86 15.51
CA THR A 258 13.77 -19.44 14.16
C THR A 258 12.43 -20.07 13.80
N GLY A 259 11.46 -19.27 13.37
CA GLY A 259 10.20 -19.73 12.80
C GLY A 259 10.18 -19.47 11.30
N GLU A 260 9.88 -20.48 10.49
CA GLU A 260 9.66 -20.33 9.05
C GLU A 260 8.21 -20.67 8.74
N MET A 261 7.59 -19.90 7.88
CA MET A 261 6.21 -20.11 7.45
C MET A 261 6.11 -19.89 5.95
N ASP A 262 5.71 -20.93 5.23
CA ASP A 262 5.28 -20.82 3.85
C ASP A 262 3.77 -20.56 3.83
N LEU A 263 3.38 -19.36 3.40
CA LEU A 263 2.00 -18.92 3.33
C LEU A 263 1.27 -19.42 2.08
N LYS A 264 1.98 -19.95 1.08
CA LYS A 264 1.39 -20.58 -0.10
C LYS A 264 0.97 -22.00 0.22
N THR A 265 1.80 -22.74 0.95
CA THR A 265 1.53 -24.13 1.33
C THR A 265 0.90 -24.29 2.71
N GLY A 266 0.97 -23.25 3.55
CA GLY A 266 0.51 -23.29 4.94
C GLY A 266 1.48 -24.01 5.89
N VAL A 267 2.64 -24.44 5.41
CA VAL A 267 3.61 -25.20 6.22
C VAL A 267 4.39 -24.25 7.13
N SER A 268 4.35 -24.51 8.43
CA SER A 268 5.13 -23.80 9.44
C SER A 268 6.17 -24.73 10.05
N ARG A 269 7.42 -24.25 10.17
CA ARG A 269 8.53 -24.94 10.82
C ARG A 269 9.07 -24.08 11.93
N LEU A 270 9.39 -24.70 13.06
CA LEU A 270 10.05 -24.04 14.18
C LEU A 270 11.36 -24.76 14.40
N LEU A 271 12.45 -24.01 14.31
CA LEU A 271 13.81 -24.52 14.34
C LEU A 271 14.48 -24.17 15.67
N ALA A 272 15.33 -25.10 16.08
CA ALA A 272 16.24 -24.98 17.20
C ALA A 272 17.26 -23.84 17.00
N CYS A 273 17.79 -23.31 18.10
CA CYS A 273 19.01 -22.51 18.05
C CYS A 273 20.16 -23.41 17.56
N GLY A 274 20.79 -23.06 16.43
CA GLY A 274 21.96 -23.79 15.93
C GLY A 274 23.19 -23.52 16.79
N GLY A 275 23.83 -24.58 17.32
CA GLY A 275 25.08 -24.49 18.08
C GLY A 275 25.61 -25.87 18.50
N THR A 276 26.93 -26.06 18.46
CA THR A 276 27.65 -27.33 18.73
C THR A 276 27.77 -27.71 20.20
N ALA A 277 27.22 -26.92 21.12
CA ALA A 277 27.20 -27.22 22.56
C ALA A 277 25.81 -26.95 23.17
N ASN A 278 24.96 -27.97 23.09
CA ASN A 278 23.82 -28.26 23.97
C ASN A 278 22.66 -27.24 24.16
N THR A 279 21.43 -27.78 24.01
CA THR A 279 20.10 -27.34 24.53
C THR A 279 19.12 -26.51 23.69
N GLY A 280 19.35 -26.28 22.39
CA GLY A 280 18.41 -25.54 21.51
C GLY A 280 17.06 -26.23 21.21
N ARG A 281 16.44 -26.96 22.14
CA ARG A 281 15.20 -27.70 21.88
C ARG A 281 14.04 -26.74 21.63
N VAL A 282 13.25 -27.07 20.62
CA VAL A 282 11.96 -26.42 20.37
C VAL A 282 10.95 -26.96 21.37
N HIS A 283 10.12 -26.08 21.93
CA HIS A 283 9.09 -26.44 22.91
C HIS A 283 7.71 -26.15 22.33
N GLY A 284 6.83 -27.15 22.30
CA GLY A 284 5.44 -27.00 21.89
C GLY A 284 4.51 -27.49 22.99
N LEU A 285 3.56 -26.63 23.40
CA LEU A 285 2.40 -27.02 24.20
C LEU A 285 1.20 -27.05 23.27
N ILE A 286 0.58 -28.22 23.11
CA ILE A 286 -0.62 -28.41 22.30
C ILE A 286 -1.75 -28.79 23.25
N ALA A 287 -2.78 -27.94 23.34
CA ALA A 287 -3.94 -28.23 24.17
C ALA A 287 -4.86 -29.28 23.49
N PRO A 288 -5.40 -30.25 24.25
CA PRO A 288 -6.38 -31.21 23.72
C PRO A 288 -7.63 -30.49 23.20
N GLY A 289 -8.08 -30.82 21.98
CA GLY A 289 -9.29 -30.23 21.36
C GLY A 289 -9.06 -28.93 20.57
N ALA A 290 -7.82 -28.43 20.49
CA ALA A 290 -7.48 -27.20 19.76
C ALA A 290 -7.50 -27.34 18.22
N ILE A 291 -7.63 -28.55 17.68
CA ILE A 291 -7.83 -28.79 16.25
C ILE A 291 -9.32 -29.02 16.01
N LYS A 292 -10.06 -27.96 15.70
CA LYS A 292 -11.39 -28.12 15.08
C LYS A 292 -11.16 -28.64 13.66
N LYS A 293 -11.77 -29.80 13.35
CA LYS A 293 -11.80 -30.38 12.01
C LYS A 293 -12.42 -29.43 10.99
#